data_AF-A0A940NBU5-F1
#
_entry.id   AF-A0A940NBU5-F1
#
_cell.length_a   1.000
_cell.length_b   1.000
_cell.length_c   1.000
_cell.angle_alpha   90.00
_cell.angle_beta   90.00
_cell.angle_gamma   90.00
#
_symmetry.space_group_name_H-M   'P 1'
#
loop_
_entity.id
_entity.type
_entity.pdbx_description
1 polymer ?
#
loop_
_entity_poly.entity_id
_entity_poly.type
_entity_poly.pdbx_seq_one_letter_code
_entity_poly.pdbx_strand_id
1 'polypeptide(L)'
;MKAARLAAAIVTATLAMGALSQTAFAQGKSRDQVRNELIQAQHDGMLPVSKTQYPPNANLIERNKEVHASSRHAGEKSPAIDRHDGMTAQ
;
A
#
# COMPACT_ATOMS: atom_id res chain seq x y z
N MET A 1 -35.12 -39.45 14.76
CA MET A 1 -35.56 -38.07 14.49
C MET A 1 -34.57 -36.96 14.88
N LYS A 2 -33.65 -37.15 15.85
CA LYS A 2 -32.72 -36.08 16.30
C LYS A 2 -31.47 -35.90 15.43
N ALA A 3 -30.91 -37.01 14.91
CA ALA A 3 -29.72 -36.97 14.05
C ALA A 3 -29.95 -36.27 12.70
N ALA A 4 -31.14 -36.40 12.13
CA ALA A 4 -31.50 -35.73 10.86
C ALA A 4 -31.60 -34.20 11.00
N ARG A 5 -31.94 -33.68 12.19
CA ARG A 5 -31.96 -32.24 12.47
C ARG A 5 -30.56 -31.66 12.66
N LEU A 6 -29.64 -32.43 13.22
CA LEU A 6 -28.23 -32.05 13.36
C LEU A 6 -27.51 -32.05 12.00
N ALA A 7 -27.81 -33.02 11.12
CA ALA A 7 -27.26 -33.03 9.76
C ALA A 7 -27.78 -31.85 8.91
N ALA A 8 -29.06 -31.49 9.02
CA ALA A 8 -29.63 -30.34 8.32
C ALA A 8 -29.04 -28.99 8.75
N ALA A 9 -28.64 -28.85 10.03
CA ALA A 9 -28.00 -27.65 10.56
C ALA A 9 -26.55 -27.46 10.06
N ILE A 10 -25.84 -28.56 9.75
CA ILE A 10 -24.47 -28.51 9.25
C ILE A 10 -24.44 -28.16 7.76
N VAL A 11 -25.41 -28.66 6.97
CA VAL A 11 -25.50 -28.38 5.52
C VAL A 11 -25.92 -26.93 5.23
N THR A 12 -26.65 -26.27 6.13
CA THR A 12 -27.01 -24.84 5.97
C THR A 12 -25.89 -23.89 6.40
N ALA A 13 -25.00 -24.31 7.30
CA ALA A 13 -23.89 -23.47 7.76
C ALA A 13 -22.76 -23.31 6.72
N THR A 14 -22.54 -24.31 5.86
CA THR A 14 -21.45 -24.27 4.86
C THR A 14 -21.78 -23.41 3.63
N LEU A 15 -23.06 -23.25 3.27
CA LEU A 15 -23.46 -22.37 2.16
C LEU A 15 -23.35 -20.87 2.48
N ALA A 16 -23.41 -20.48 3.76
CA ALA A 16 -23.28 -19.08 4.16
C ALA A 16 -21.83 -18.57 4.10
N MET A 17 -20.83 -19.45 4.22
CA MET A 17 -19.41 -19.05 4.21
C MET A 17 -18.86 -18.77 2.80
N GLY A 18 -19.53 -19.24 1.74
CA GLY A 18 -19.07 -19.07 0.35
C GLY A 18 -19.38 -17.71 -0.27
N ALA A 19 -20.28 -16.92 0.33
CA ALA A 19 -20.75 -15.65 -0.21
C ALA A 19 -19.87 -14.43 0.14
N LEU A 20 -18.81 -14.62 0.93
CA LEU A 20 -17.89 -13.54 1.34
C LEU A 20 -16.64 -13.44 0.47
N SER A 21 -16.48 -14.27 -0.57
CA SER A 21 -15.53 -13.99 -1.65
C SER A 21 -16.07 -12.87 -2.55
N GLN A 22 -16.35 -11.72 -1.92
CA GLN A 22 -16.38 -10.45 -2.63
C GLN A 22 -14.96 -10.27 -3.12
N THR A 23 -14.80 -10.55 -4.41
CA THR A 23 -13.63 -10.24 -5.19
C THR A 23 -13.14 -8.86 -4.77
N ALA A 24 -11.93 -8.81 -4.21
CA ALA A 24 -11.22 -7.58 -3.95
C ALA A 24 -10.77 -6.98 -5.29
N PHE A 25 -11.72 -6.73 -6.20
CA PHE A 25 -11.61 -5.61 -7.12
C PHE A 25 -11.65 -4.39 -6.22
N ALA A 26 -10.48 -4.06 -5.66
CA ALA A 26 -10.23 -2.78 -5.03
C ALA A 26 -10.89 -1.76 -5.95
N GLN A 27 -11.90 -1.05 -5.44
CA GLN A 27 -12.41 0.14 -6.10
C GLN A 27 -11.17 0.93 -6.50
N GLY A 28 -10.89 0.95 -7.81
CA GLY A 28 -9.61 1.43 -8.30
C GLY A 28 -9.39 2.82 -7.73
N LYS A 29 -8.24 3.04 -7.08
CA LYS A 29 -7.94 4.35 -6.50
C LYS A 29 -8.17 5.41 -7.57
N SER A 30 -8.84 6.49 -7.21
CA SER A 30 -9.00 7.61 -8.12
C SER A 30 -7.61 8.10 -8.53
N ARG A 31 -7.50 8.71 -9.72
CA ARG A 31 -6.21 9.25 -10.18
C ARG A 31 -5.59 10.21 -9.17
N ASP A 32 -6.43 10.96 -8.45
CA ASP A 32 -5.99 11.91 -7.43
C ASP A 32 -5.52 11.20 -6.16
N GLN A 33 -6.15 10.09 -5.78
CA GLN A 33 -5.66 9.25 -4.69
C GLN A 33 -4.28 8.66 -5.00
N VAL A 34 -4.10 8.12 -6.21
CA VAL A 34 -2.80 7.57 -6.63
C VAL A 34 -1.72 8.66 -6.64
N ARG A 35 -2.05 9.87 -7.13
CA ARG A 35 -1.11 11.00 -7.09
C ARG A 35 -0.70 11.37 -5.68
N ASN A 36 -1.66 11.45 -4.75
CA ASN A 36 -1.37 11.77 -3.36
C ASN A 36 -0.45 10.72 -2.72
N GLU A 37 -0.65 9.44 -3.03
CA GLU A 37 0.22 8.37 -2.54
C GLU A 37 1.63 8.43 -3.15
N LEU A 38 1.75 8.78 -4.43
CA LEU A 38 3.06 8.96 -5.06
C LEU A 38 3.81 10.15 -4.47
N ILE A 39 3.12 11.26 -4.20
CA ILE A 39 3.70 12.42 -3.51
C ILE A 39 4.17 12.01 -2.11
N GLN A 40 3.36 11.26 -1.37
CA GLN A 40 3.76 10.74 -0.05
C GLN A 40 4.98 9.82 -0.15
N ALA A 41 4.98 8.87 -1.08
CA ALA A 41 6.10 7.95 -1.27
C ALA A 41 7.39 8.66 -1.70
N GLN A 42 7.27 9.78 -2.42
CA GLN A 42 8.40 10.64 -2.79
C GLN A 42 8.95 11.38 -1.57
N HIS A 43 8.08 12.02 -0.78
CA HIS A 43 8.45 12.68 0.48
C HIS A 43 9.14 11.71 1.44
N ASP A 44 8.61 10.49 1.53
CA ASP A 44 9.17 9.45 2.38
C ASP A 44 10.47 8.86 1.82
N GLY A 45 10.92 9.27 0.63
CA GLY A 45 12.15 8.76 0.01
C GLY A 45 12.08 7.28 -0.39
N MET A 46 10.88 6.73 -0.58
CA MET A 46 10.71 5.29 -0.91
C MET A 46 10.89 4.98 -2.40
N LEU A 47 10.88 6.00 -3.26
CA LEU A 47 10.91 5.78 -4.71
C LEU A 47 12.26 5.22 -5.19
N PRO A 48 12.26 4.27 -6.13
CA PRO A 48 13.48 3.69 -6.66
C PRO A 48 14.24 4.71 -7.53
N VAL A 49 15.53 4.88 -7.24
CA VAL A 49 16.40 5.85 -7.94
C VAL A 49 16.80 5.37 -9.35
N SER A 50 16.69 4.07 -9.67
CA SER A 50 17.11 3.48 -10.95
C SER A 50 16.13 2.44 -11.50
N LYS A 51 15.98 2.41 -12.83
CA LYS A 51 15.15 1.45 -13.58
C LYS A 51 15.64 0.00 -13.50
N THR A 52 16.92 -0.22 -13.20
CA THR A 52 17.52 -1.56 -13.14
C THR A 52 17.36 -2.26 -11.79
N GLN A 53 16.86 -1.54 -10.78
CA GLN A 53 16.77 -2.00 -9.39
C GLN A 53 15.32 -2.34 -9.00
N TYR A 54 14.55 -2.87 -9.96
CA TYR A 54 13.17 -3.25 -9.75
C TYR A 54 13.01 -4.79 -9.77
N PRO A 55 12.24 -5.37 -8.82
CA PRO A 55 11.58 -4.71 -7.69
C PRO A 55 12.59 -4.30 -6.59
N PRO A 56 12.37 -3.17 -5.89
CA PRO A 56 13.26 -2.74 -4.83
C PRO A 56 13.24 -3.72 -3.66
N ASN A 57 14.41 -4.03 -3.11
CA ASN A 57 14.52 -4.78 -1.86
C ASN A 57 14.47 -3.83 -0.64
N ALA A 58 14.25 -4.38 0.56
CA ALA A 58 14.10 -3.59 1.78
C ALA A 58 15.34 -2.73 2.11
N ASN A 59 16.56 -3.22 1.83
CA ASN A 59 17.79 -2.47 2.09
C ASN A 59 17.92 -1.25 1.16
N LEU A 60 17.51 -1.38 -0.11
CA LEU A 60 17.46 -0.26 -1.05
C LEU A 60 16.44 0.79 -0.62
N ILE A 61 15.27 0.37 -0.13
CA ILE A 61 14.26 1.29 0.39
C ILE A 61 14.83 2.08 1.57
N GLU A 62 15.47 1.41 2.53
CA GLU A 62 16.05 2.07 3.71
C GLU A 62 17.14 3.08 3.33
N ARG A 63 18.06 2.67 2.44
CA ARG A 63 19.09 3.58 1.91
C ARG A 63 18.47 4.79 1.22
N ASN A 64 17.42 4.61 0.41
CA ASN A 64 16.79 5.71 -0.30
C ASN A 64 16.17 6.71 0.69
N LYS A 65 15.55 6.23 1.78
CA LYS A 65 15.05 7.07 2.87
C LYS A 65 16.16 7.89 3.52
N GLU A 66 17.28 7.27 3.87
CA GLU A 66 18.43 7.94 4.49
C GLU A 66 19.03 9.01 3.56
N VAL A 67 19.21 8.67 2.28
CA VAL A 67 19.71 9.59 1.26
C VAL A 67 18.72 10.74 1.04
N HIS A 68 17.41 10.46 1.01
CA HIS A 68 16.38 11.48 0.87
C HIS A 68 16.39 12.45 2.05
N ALA A 69 16.36 11.93 3.28
CA ALA A 69 16.37 12.75 4.50
C ALA A 69 17.62 13.63 4.59
N SER A 70 18.80 13.09 4.28
CA SER A 70 20.05 13.84 4.31
C SER A 70 20.20 14.87 3.19
N SER A 71 19.65 14.61 2.00
CA SER A 71 19.78 15.51 0.84
C SER A 71 18.69 16.57 0.74
N ARG A 72 17.45 16.25 1.14
CA ARG A 72 16.28 17.14 1.02
C ARG A 72 15.91 17.83 2.31
N HIS A 73 16.15 17.20 3.46
CA HIS A 73 15.70 17.68 4.78
C HIS A 73 16.84 17.78 5.80
N ALA A 74 18.03 18.16 5.34
CA ALA A 74 19.21 18.29 6.20
C ALA A 74 18.95 19.22 7.40
N GLY A 75 18.94 18.65 8.62
CA GLY A 75 18.75 19.40 9.87
C GLY A 75 17.30 19.53 10.35
N GLU A 76 16.33 18.97 9.63
CA GLU A 76 14.90 19.05 9.98
C GLU A 76 14.40 17.73 10.58
N LYS A 77 13.77 17.76 11.76
CA LYS A 77 13.36 16.53 12.49
C LYS A 77 12.06 15.92 11.97
N SER A 78 11.22 16.70 11.31
CA SER A 78 9.92 16.29 10.78
C SER A 78 9.55 17.24 9.65
N PRO A 79 10.17 17.07 8.47
CA PRO A 79 9.83 17.87 7.31
C PRO A 79 8.34 17.69 6.97
N ALA A 80 7.67 18.78 6.68
CA ALA A 80 6.32 18.74 6.14
C ALA A 80 6.39 18.43 4.64
N ILE A 81 5.32 17.87 4.08
CA ILE A 81 5.17 17.75 2.63
C ILE A 81 5.35 19.14 2.02
N ASP A 82 6.37 19.29 1.19
CA ASP A 82 6.79 20.58 0.67
C ASP A 82 6.79 20.62 -0.86
N ARG A 83 7.21 21.76 -1.42
CA ARG A 83 7.20 21.96 -2.88
C ARG A 83 8.17 21.03 -3.61
N HIS A 84 9.16 20.46 -2.92
CA HIS A 84 10.18 19.58 -3.48
C HIS A 84 9.66 18.15 -3.71
N ASP A 85 8.52 17.76 -3.11
CA ASP A 85 7.90 16.45 -3.27
C ASP A 85 6.99 16.36 -4.51
N GLY A 86 6.42 17.49 -4.93
CA GLY A 86 5.48 17.55 -6.06
C GLY A 86 6.13 17.71 -7.44
N MET A 87 7.39 18.15 -7.53
CA MET A 87 8.02 18.49 -8.82
C MET A 87 8.45 17.28 -9.66
N THR A 88 8.65 16.11 -9.05
CA THR A 88 9.15 14.89 -9.71
C THR A 88 8.06 13.89 -10.08
N ALA A 89 6.82 14.09 -9.60
CA ALA A 89 5.69 13.16 -9.77
C ALA A 89 4.87 13.37 -11.06
N GLN A 90 5.41 14.05 -12.07
CA GLN A 90 4.72 14.38 -13.34
C GLN A 90 4.91 13.32 -14.42
#